data_AF-A0A957W0S1-F1
#
_entry.id   AF-A0A957W0S1-F1
#
_cell.length_a   1.000
_cell.length_b   1.000
_cell.length_c   1.000
_cell.angle_alpha   90.00
_cell.angle_beta   90.00
_cell.angle_gamma   90.00
#
_symmetry.space_group_name_H-M   'P 1'
#
loop_
_entity.id
_entity.type
_entity.pdbx_description
1 polymer ?
#
loop_
_entity_poly.entity_id
_entity_poly.type
_entity_poly.pdbx_seq_one_letter_code
_entity_poly.pdbx_strand_id
1 'polypeptide(L)'
;MQKPIRFSRHALDQMKLRSATQSEVIQAVETTAWQTAKRGKNEVRKNFPFGQPSPVNNTVYAFRTVHVIFADEPTEVVIVTVLVYYGN
;
A
#
# COMPACT_ATOMS: atom_id res chain seq x y z
N MET A 1 1.96 2.79 -16.13
CA MET A 1 1.65 4.22 -15.84
C MET A 1 2.94 5.01 -15.97
N GLN A 2 2.89 6.26 -16.42
CA GLN A 2 4.08 7.15 -16.49
C GLN A 2 4.06 8.27 -15.44
N LYS A 3 2.97 8.42 -14.66
CA LYS A 3 2.88 9.48 -13.66
C LYS A 3 3.82 9.16 -12.48
N PRO A 4 4.64 10.12 -12.02
CA PRO A 4 5.43 9.94 -10.81
C PRO A 4 4.52 9.67 -9.61
N ILE A 5 4.97 8.80 -8.72
CA ILE A 5 4.29 8.49 -7.45
C ILE A 5 4.92 9.32 -6.35
N ARG A 6 4.12 10.15 -5.69
CA ARG A 6 4.52 10.95 -4.53
C ARG A 6 3.87 10.42 -3.27
N PHE A 7 4.66 10.27 -2.21
CA PHE A 7 4.17 9.84 -0.91
C PHE A 7 3.86 11.06 -0.04
N SER A 8 2.66 11.12 0.53
CA SER A 8 2.38 12.06 1.60
C SER A 8 3.18 11.71 2.86
N ARG A 9 3.43 12.71 3.72
CA ARG A 9 4.06 12.47 5.03
C ARG A 9 3.30 11.43 5.85
N HIS A 10 1.96 11.52 5.85
CA HIS A 10 1.10 10.54 6.52
C HIS A 10 1.33 9.12 5.98
N ALA A 11 1.37 8.95 4.66
CA ALA A 11 1.64 7.64 4.06
C ALA A 11 3.01 7.08 4.50
N LEU A 12 4.08 7.90 4.48
CA LEU A 12 5.41 7.50 4.93
C LEU A 12 5.41 7.03 6.39
N ASP A 13 4.73 7.76 7.28
CA ASP A 13 4.60 7.39 8.69
C ASP A 13 3.84 6.06 8.85
N GLN A 14 2.73 5.89 8.13
CA GLN A 14 1.93 4.65 8.15
C GLN A 14 2.69 3.43 7.61
N MET A 15 3.53 3.63 6.58
CA MET A 15 4.37 2.59 6.00
C MET A 15 5.44 2.13 7.00
N LYS A 16 6.13 3.07 7.64
CA LYS A 16 7.16 2.78 8.64
C LYS A 16 6.61 1.95 9.81
N LEU A 17 5.40 2.25 10.27
CA LEU A 17 4.76 1.53 11.37
C LEU A 17 4.34 0.09 11.02
N ARG A 18 4.19 -0.23 9.74
CA ARG A 18 3.62 -1.51 9.28
C ARG A 18 4.55 -2.30 8.35
N SER A 19 5.83 -1.93 8.34
CA SER A 19 6.87 -2.59 7.55
C SER A 19 6.58 -2.62 6.04
N ALA A 20 5.77 -1.69 5.51
CA ALA A 20 5.55 -1.56 4.06
C ALA A 20 6.66 -0.72 3.43
N THR A 21 7.18 -1.17 2.29
CA THR A 21 8.23 -0.45 1.56
C THR A 21 7.66 0.38 0.43
N GLN A 22 8.39 1.42 -0.01
CA GLN A 22 7.99 2.21 -1.19
C GLN A 22 7.87 1.35 -2.44
N SER A 23 8.80 0.41 -2.63
CA SER A 23 8.79 -0.51 -3.76
C SER A 23 7.52 -1.36 -3.81
N GLU A 24 7.04 -1.88 -2.68
CA GLU A 24 5.80 -2.65 -2.63
C GLU A 24 4.57 -1.79 -2.94
N VAL A 25 4.53 -0.56 -2.43
CA VAL A 25 3.44 0.38 -2.71
C VAL A 25 3.40 0.73 -4.20
N ILE A 26 4.55 1.08 -4.78
CA ILE A 26 4.68 1.37 -6.22
C ILE A 26 4.24 0.16 -7.03
N GLN A 27 4.75 -1.03 -6.70
CA GLN A 27 4.39 -2.25 -7.40
C GLN A 27 2.89 -2.55 -7.31
N ALA A 28 2.25 -2.33 -6.16
CA ALA A 28 0.81 -2.50 -6.01
C ALA A 28 0.03 -1.53 -6.92
N VAL A 29 0.42 -0.26 -6.95
CA VAL A 29 -0.24 0.77 -7.78
C VAL A 29 -0.06 0.49 -9.27
N GLU A 30 1.10 -0.01 -9.70
CA GLU A 30 1.41 -0.21 -11.11
C GLU A 30 0.90 -1.53 -11.68
N THR A 31 0.77 -2.58 -10.85
CA THR A 31 0.47 -3.95 -11.32
C THR A 31 -0.94 -4.44 -10.98
N THR A 32 -1.69 -3.69 -10.18
CA THR A 32 -3.05 -4.04 -9.78
C THR A 32 -4.05 -3.07 -10.39
N ALA A 33 -5.19 -3.58 -10.83
CA ALA A 33 -6.27 -2.74 -11.34
C ALA A 33 -6.78 -1.81 -10.23
N TRP A 34 -6.87 -0.52 -10.55
CA TRP A 34 -7.35 0.49 -9.62
C TRP A 34 -8.85 0.31 -9.37
N GLN A 35 -9.23 0.42 -8.10
CA GLN A 35 -10.64 0.39 -7.69
C GLN A 35 -11.02 1.74 -7.10
N THR A 36 -12.28 2.15 -7.28
CA THR A 36 -12.77 3.40 -6.68
C THR A 36 -12.86 3.25 -5.16
N ALA A 37 -12.23 4.18 -4.45
CA ALA A 37 -12.34 4.36 -3.02
C ALA A 37 -13.26 5.55 -2.67
N LYS A 38 -13.44 5.81 -1.38
CA LYS A 38 -14.28 6.94 -0.92
C LYS A 38 -13.68 8.29 -1.33
N ARG A 39 -14.55 9.29 -1.55
CA ARG A 39 -14.18 10.70 -1.79
C ARG A 39 -13.29 10.91 -3.04
N GLY A 40 -13.59 10.18 -4.13
CA GLY A 40 -12.88 10.35 -5.41
C GLY A 40 -11.41 9.90 -5.37
N LYS A 41 -11.05 9.05 -4.41
CA LYS A 41 -9.74 8.39 -4.35
C LYS A 41 -9.82 7.02 -5.00
N ASN A 42 -8.67 6.44 -5.30
CA ASN A 42 -8.52 5.08 -5.77
C ASN A 42 -7.86 4.22 -4.69
N GLU A 43 -8.12 2.92 -4.74
CA GLU A 43 -7.46 1.92 -3.91
C GLU A 43 -6.94 0.75 -4.74
N VAL A 44 -5.86 0.15 -4.26
CA VAL A 44 -5.33 -1.13 -4.74
C VAL A 44 -4.94 -2.00 -3.56
N ARG A 45 -5.06 -3.31 -3.73
CA ARG A 45 -4.62 -4.30 -2.74
C ARG A 45 -3.74 -5.34 -3.41
N LYS A 46 -2.56 -5.56 -2.85
CA LYS A 46 -1.64 -6.58 -3.34
C LYS A 46 -1.06 -7.40 -2.21
N ASN A 47 -1.06 -8.72 -2.39
CA ASN A 47 -0.46 -9.66 -1.46
C ASN A 47 1.04 -9.81 -1.75
N PHE A 48 1.83 -9.80 -0.68
CA PHE A 48 3.25 -10.05 -0.70
C PHE A 48 3.55 -11.22 0.25
N PRO A 49 4.41 -12.18 -0.15
CA PRO A 49 4.90 -13.19 0.77
C PRO A 49 5.51 -12.54 2.01
N PHE A 50 5.16 -13.01 3.20
CA PHE A 50 5.68 -12.49 4.45
C PHE A 50 6.51 -13.54 5.18
N GLY A 51 5.92 -14.70 5.49
CA GLY A 51 6.65 -15.87 6.01
C GLY A 51 7.38 -15.67 7.33
N GLN A 52 7.11 -14.56 8.03
CA GLN A 52 7.75 -14.16 9.27
C GLN A 52 6.69 -13.92 10.37
N PRO A 53 7.08 -13.91 11.65
CA PRO A 53 6.20 -13.51 12.74
C PRO A 53 5.74 -12.05 12.56
N SER A 54 4.45 -11.80 12.73
CA SER A 54 3.90 -10.44 12.69
C SER A 54 4.44 -9.61 13.87
N PRO A 55 4.80 -8.34 13.64
CA PRO A 55 5.24 -7.44 14.70
C PRO A 55 4.15 -7.13 15.74
N VAL A 56 2.89 -7.48 15.46
CA VAL A 56 1.73 -7.14 16.32
C VAL A 56 1.40 -8.25 17.33
N ASN A 57 1.48 -9.51 16.92
CA ASN A 57 1.03 -10.64 17.75
C ASN A 57 1.96 -11.86 17.69
N ASN A 58 3.10 -11.76 17.00
CA ASN A 58 4.08 -12.84 16.84
C ASN A 58 3.55 -14.10 16.11
N THR A 59 2.38 -14.02 15.47
CA THR A 59 1.86 -15.10 14.62
C THR A 59 2.55 -15.09 13.26
N VAL A 60 2.92 -16.26 12.75
CA VAL A 60 3.47 -16.40 11.40
C VAL A 60 2.34 -16.35 10.38
N TYR A 61 2.46 -15.42 9.44
CA TYR A 61 1.49 -15.23 8.36
C TYR A 61 2.13 -15.54 7.00
N ALA A 62 1.41 -16.26 6.15
CA ALA A 62 1.88 -16.62 4.81
C ALA A 62 2.07 -15.37 3.94
N PHE A 63 1.14 -14.43 4.01
CA PHE A 63 1.19 -13.20 3.24
C PHE A 63 0.78 -11.97 4.05
N ARG A 64 1.22 -10.82 3.54
CA ARG A 64 0.73 -9.51 3.94
C ARG A 64 0.07 -8.82 2.75
N THR A 65 -1.05 -8.17 2.98
CA THR A 65 -1.74 -7.37 1.97
C THR A 65 -1.37 -5.91 2.17
N VAL A 66 -0.68 -5.31 1.20
CA VAL A 66 -0.48 -3.87 1.12
C VAL A 66 -1.70 -3.25 0.47
N HIS A 67 -2.44 -2.46 1.23
CA HIS A 67 -3.62 -1.74 0.77
C HIS A 67 -3.27 -0.25 0.68
N VAL A 68 -3.29 0.28 -0.53
CA VAL A 68 -2.86 1.64 -0.83
C VAL A 68 -4.08 2.45 -1.22
N ILE A 69 -4.25 3.63 -0.62
CA ILE A 69 -5.27 4.59 -1.00
C ILE A 69 -4.56 5.84 -1.53
N PHE A 70 -4.92 6.28 -2.72
CA PHE A 70 -4.23 7.35 -3.42
C PHE A 70 -5.17 8.22 -4.27
N ALA A 71 -4.68 9.39 -4.63
CA ALA A 71 -5.33 10.28 -5.59
C ALA A 71 -4.65 10.14 -6.95
N ASP A 72 -5.44 10.03 -8.02
CA ASP A 72 -4.94 10.19 -9.38
C ASP A 72 -5.06 11.66 -9.79
N GLU A 73 -4.01 12.43 -9.54
CA GLU A 73 -3.94 13.83 -9.95
C GLU A 73 -3.44 13.93 -11.40
N PRO A 74 -3.63 15.07 -12.11
CA PRO A 74 -3.25 15.17 -13.52
C PRO A 74 -1.78 14.85 -13.81
N THR A 75 -0.87 15.24 -12.92
CA THR A 75 0.58 15.12 -13.10
C THR A 75 1.25 14.06 -12.23
N GLU A 76 0.58 13.59 -11.19
CA GLU A 76 1.17 12.68 -10.21
C GLU A 76 0.13 11.75 -9.60
N VAL A 77 0.58 10.61 -9.08
CA VAL A 77 -0.22 9.77 -8.19
C VAL A 77 0.19 10.07 -6.75
N VAL A 78 -0.73 10.57 -5.94
CA VAL A 78 -0.45 10.97 -4.56
C VAL A 78 -0.91 9.90 -3.59
N ILE A 79 0.02 9.20 -2.95
CA ILE A 79 -0.29 8.22 -1.92
C ILE A 79 -0.77 8.93 -0.66
N VAL A 80 -2.04 8.72 -0.33
CA VAL A 80 -2.69 9.34 0.82
C VAL A 80 -2.42 8.51 2.07
N THR A 81 -2.65 7.20 2.03
CA THR A 81 -2.40 6.32 3.17
C THR A 81 -2.12 4.89 2.72
N VAL A 82 -1.47 4.12 3.61
CA VAL A 82 -1.10 2.72 3.39
C VAL A 82 -1.51 1.91 4.62
N LEU A 83 -2.29 0.85 4.40
CA LEU A 83 -2.62 -0.15 5.40
C LEU A 83 -1.92 -1.47 5.06
N VAL A 84 -1.63 -2.24 6.10
CA VAL A 84 -1.09 -3.59 5.95
C VAL A 84 -1.96 -4.54 6.76
N TYR A 85 -2.43 -5.58 6.11
CA TYR A 85 -3.16 -6.68 6.74
C TYR A 85 -2.28 -7.93 6.69
N TYR A 86 -2.34 -8.75 7.73
CA TYR A 86 -1.62 -10.03 7.79
C TYR A 86 -2.62 -11.17 7.67
N GLY A 87 -2.33 -12.17 6.83
CA GLY A 87 -3.25 -13.26 6.52
C GLY A 87 -2.55 -14.57 6.14
N ASN A 88 -3.33 -15.65 6.18
CA ASN A 88 -2.96 -17.00 5.74
C ASN A 88 -3.83 -17.46 4.59
#